data_AF-A0A0R3JSG0-F1
#
_entry.id   AF-A0A0R3JSG0-F1
#
_cell.length_a   1.000
_cell.length_b   1.000
_cell.length_c   1.000
_cell.angle_alpha   90.00
_cell.angle_beta   90.00
_cell.angle_gamma   90.00
#
_symmetry.space_group_name_H-M   'P 1'
#
loop_
_entity.id
_entity.type
_entity.pdbx_description
1 polymer ?
#
loop_
_entity_poly.entity_id
_entity_poly.type
_entity_poly.pdbx_seq_one_letter_code
_entity_poly.pdbx_strand_id
1 'polypeptide(L)' 'MNKTLDFTVFCLESYKQVHNLTGKEALKVFDEYDIFNYIISFYDVLHSTGRDYIVKDIDQYINTRTSNKQA' A
#
# COMPACT_ATOMS: atom_id res chain seq x y z
N MET A 1 -11.24 -15.29 10.39
CA MET A 1 -10.44 -14.06 10.16
C MET A 1 -10.35 -13.83 8.66
N ASN A 2 -10.57 -12.60 8.20
CA ASN A 2 -10.45 -12.26 6.79
C ASN A 2 -8.97 -11.98 6.50
N LYS A 3 -8.27 -12.96 5.92
CA LYS A 3 -6.82 -12.89 5.67
C LYS A 3 -6.41 -11.67 4.84
N THR A 4 -7.28 -11.25 3.91
CA THR A 4 -7.05 -10.08 3.08
C THR A 4 -7.15 -8.80 3.90
N LEU A 5 -8.11 -8.71 4.83
CA LEU A 5 -8.22 -7.56 5.74
C LEU A 5 -6.99 -7.46 6.65
N ASP A 6 -6.57 -8.57 7.26
CA ASP A 6 -5.40 -8.61 8.14
C ASP A 6 -4.12 -8.17 7.39
N PHE A 7 -3.97 -8.63 6.15
CA PHE A 7 -2.86 -8.25 5.28
C PHE A 7 -2.91 -6.79 4.85
N THR A 8 -4.09 -6.27 4.53
CA THR A 8 -4.27 -4.85 4.18
C THR A 8 -3.90 -3.94 5.34
N VAL A 9 -4.30 -4.30 6.57
CA VAL A 9 -3.88 -3.57 7.79
C VAL A 9 -2.37 -3.65 7.98
N PHE A 10 -1.76 -4.83 7.76
CA PHE A 10 -0.31 -4.99 7.81
C PHE A 10 0.42 -4.08 6.80
N CYS A 11 -0.07 -3.98 5.57
CA CYS A 11 0.51 -3.11 4.54
C CYS A 11 0.42 -1.63 4.94
N LEU A 12 -0.75 -1.19 5.42
CA LEU A 12 -0.97 0.19 5.88
C LEU A 12 -0.04 0.56 7.04
N GLU A 13 0.06 -0.30 8.06
CA GLU A 13 0.92 -0.08 9.22
C GLU A 13 2.42 -0.12 8.86
N SER A 14 2.80 -1.01 7.94
CA SER A 14 4.17 -1.11 7.44
C SER A 14 4.58 0.14 6.69
N TYR A 15 3.72 0.63 5.78
CA TYR A 15 3.93 1.87 5.05
C TYR A 15 4.02 3.06 6.00
N LYS A 16 3.07 3.18 6.94
CA LYS A 16 3.08 4.23 7.96
C LYS A 16 4.42 4.31 8.70
N GLN A 17 4.92 3.17 9.16
CA GLN A 17 6.18 3.10 9.91
C GLN A 17 7.40 3.45 9.05
N VAL A 18 7.48 2.97 7.81
CA VAL A 18 8.64 3.24 6.93
C VAL A 18 8.70 4.72 6.53
N HIS A 19 7.55 5.34 6.29
CA HIS A 19 7.46 6.75 5.86
C HIS A 19 7.30 7.74 7.03
N ASN A 20 7.37 7.26 8.28
CA ASN A 20 7.17 8.09 9.49
C ASN A 20 5.88 8.91 9.46
N LEU A 21 4.78 8.31 9.00
CA LEU A 21 3.47 8.94 8.90
C LEU A 21 2.62 8.67 10.15
N THR A 22 1.60 9.50 10.35
CA THR A 22 0.47 9.15 11.22
C THR A 22 -0.46 8.16 10.50
N GLY A 23 -1.28 7.44 11.27
CA GLY A 23 -2.27 6.53 10.68
C GLY A 23 -3.26 7.26 9.76
N LYS A 24 -3.61 8.51 10.09
CA LYS A 24 -4.48 9.36 9.27
C LYS A 24 -3.84 9.74 7.93
N GLU A 25 -2.55 10.08 7.93
CA GLU A 25 -1.82 10.41 6.70
C GLU A 25 -1.65 9.19 5.81
N ALA A 26 -1.28 8.04 6.38
CA ALA A 26 -1.18 6.79 5.62
C ALA A 26 -2.54 6.38 5.02
N LEU A 27 -3.63 6.48 5.78
CA LEU A 27 -4.99 6.24 5.30
C LEU A 27 -5.35 7.14 4.11
N LYS A 28 -5.03 8.44 4.21
CA LYS A 28 -5.30 9.41 3.14
C LYS A 28 -4.56 9.04 1.86
N VAL A 29 -3.29 8.63 1.94
CA VAL A 29 -2.53 8.17 0.78
C VAL A 29 -3.15 6.92 0.16
N PHE A 30 -3.54 5.95 0.99
CA PHE A 30 -4.14 4.70 0.52
C PHE A 30 -5.48 4.93 -0.19
N ASP A 31 -6.28 5.86 0.30
CA ASP A 31 -7.55 6.26 -0.30
C ASP A 31 -7.32 7.03 -1.62
N GLU A 32 -6.43 8.03 -1.63
CA GLU A 32 -6.17 8.89 -2.79
C GLU A 32 -5.64 8.13 -4.01
N TYR A 33 -4.83 7.10 -3.79
CA TYR A 33 -4.20 6.31 -4.85
C TYR A 33 -4.89 4.97 -5.13
N ASP A 34 -5.99 4.67 -4.43
CA ASP A 34 -6.72 3.40 -4.55
C ASP A 34 -5.84 2.17 -4.24
N ILE A 35 -5.05 2.27 -3.17
CA ILE A 35 -4.07 1.25 -2.76
C ILE A 35 -4.78 0.06 -2.10
N PHE A 36 -5.92 0.29 -1.45
CA PHE A 36 -6.72 -0.79 -0.86
C PHE A 36 -7.16 -1.81 -1.90
N ASN A 37 -7.71 -1.35 -3.02
CA ASN A 37 -8.10 -2.24 -4.11
C ASN A 37 -6.89 -2.92 -4.74
N TYR A 38 -5.78 -2.20 -4.91
CA TYR A 38 -4.52 -2.78 -5.39
C TYR A 38 -4.06 -3.95 -4.51
N ILE A 39 -3.96 -3.76 -3.19
CA ILE A 39 -3.53 -4.81 -2.25
C ILE A 39 -4.47 -6.02 -2.30
N ILE A 40 -5.79 -5.79 -2.39
CA ILE A 40 -6.78 -6.87 -2.48
C ILE A 40 -6.63 -7.63 -3.79
N SER A 41 -6.49 -6.93 -4.93
CA SER A 41 -6.35 -7.53 -6.25
C SER A 41 -5.05 -8.33 -6.42
N PHE A 42 -3.97 -7.93 -5.75
CA PHE A 42 -2.66 -8.57 -5.84
C PHE A 42 -2.31 -9.39 -4.58
N TYR A 43 -3.29 -9.71 -3.74
CA TYR A 43 -3.09 -10.43 -2.49
C TYR A 43 -2.26 -11.71 -2.69
N ASP A 44 -2.63 -12.56 -3.65
CA ASP A 44 -2.00 -13.87 -3.90
C ASP A 44 -0.50 -13.78 -4.21
N VAL A 45 -0.04 -12.63 -4.71
CA VAL A 45 1.37 -12.37 -4.99
C VAL A 45 2.03 -11.73 -3.78
N LEU A 46 1.46 -10.61 -3.30
CA LEU A 46 2.09 -9.75 -2.29
C LEU A 46 2.23 -10.44 -0.92
N HIS A 47 1.28 -11.29 -0.52
CA HIS A 47 1.30 -11.93 0.81
C HIS A 47 2.44 -12.93 1.02
N SER A 48 3.10 -13.36 -0.06
CA SER A 48 4.27 -14.26 -0.03
C SER A 48 5.60 -13.51 0.07
N THR A 49 5.58 -12.17 0.02
CA THR A 49 6.77 -11.31 -0.04
C THR A 49 7.12 -10.68 1.31
N GLY A 50 8.30 -10.07 1.39
CA GLY A 50 8.75 -9.37 2.59
C GLY A 50 8.18 -7.96 2.72
N ARG A 51 8.13 -7.45 3.96
CA ARG A 51 7.67 -6.09 4.31
C ARG A 51 8.28 -5.01 3.42
N ASP A 52 9.61 -5.00 3.29
CA ASP A 52 10.32 -3.94 2.57
C ASP A 52 10.00 -3.95 1.07
N TYR A 53 9.74 -5.14 0.51
CA TYR A 53 9.30 -5.27 -0.87
C TYR A 53 7.91 -4.65 -1.06
N ILE A 54 6.96 -4.96 -0.18
CA ILE A 54 5.58 -4.44 -0.24
C ILE A 54 5.57 -2.92 -0.19
N VAL A 55 6.32 -2.31 0.73
CA VAL A 55 6.36 -0.85 0.85
C VAL A 55 6.93 -0.22 -0.42
N LYS A 56 8.03 -0.78 -0.95
CA LYS A 56 8.62 -0.31 -2.20
C LYS A 56 7.68 -0.47 -3.41
N ASP A 57 6.94 -1.56 -3.47
CA ASP A 57 5.95 -1.82 -4.53
C ASP A 57 4.81 -0.78 -4.48
N ILE A 58 4.33 -0.44 -3.29
CA ILE A 58 3.35 0.62 -3.07
C ILE A 58 3.90 1.99 -3.54
N ASP A 59 5.15 2.32 -3.18
CA ASP A 59 5.79 3.55 -3.66
C ASP A 59 5.87 3.62 -5.18
N GLN A 60 6.24 2.51 -5.84
CA GLN A 60 6.30 2.43 -7.30
C GLN A 60 4.92 2.60 -7.95
N TYR A 61 3.89 2.00 -7.37
CA TYR A 61 2.51 2.14 -7.80
C TYR A 61 2.03 3.60 -7.72
N ILE A 62 2.31 4.28 -6.60
CA ILE A 62 2.00 5.71 -6.42
C ILE A 62 2.75 6.55 -7.45
N ASN A 63 4.08 6.39 -7.57
CA ASN A 63 4.92 7.18 -8.47
C ASN A 63 4.49 7.07 -9.94
N THR A 64 4.08 5.87 -10.37
CA THR A 64 3.57 5.64 -11.73
C THR A 64 2.28 6.43 -11.97
N ARG A 65 1.38 6.49 -10.98
CA ARG A 65 0.11 7.24 -11.07
C ARG A 65 0.30 8.75 -10.94
N THR A 66 1.25 9.21 -10.15
CA THR A 66 1.61 10.63 -10.07
C THR A 66 2.20 11.13 -11.40
N SER A 67 3.05 10.33 -12.04
CA SER A 67 3.65 10.66 -13.33
C SER A 67 2.60 10.73 -14.45
N ASN A 68 1.62 9.82 -14.45
CA ASN A 68 0.51 9.84 -15.42
C ASN A 68 -0.47 11.01 -15.21
N LYS A 69 -0.52 11.64 -14.03
CA LYS A 69 -1.33 12.85 -13.79
C LYS A 69 -0.66 14.14 -14.31
N GLN A 70 0.63 14.08 -14.67
CA GLN A 70 1.41 15.22 -15.18
C GLN A 70 1.61 15.20 -16.71
N ALA A 71 1.11 14.17 -17.41
CA ALA A 71 1.10 14.04 -18.86
C ALA A 71 -0.30 14.33 -19.43
#